data_AF-A0A963EEP8-F1
#
_entry.id   AF-A0A963EEP8-F1
#
_cell.length_a   1.000
_cell.length_b   1.000
_cell.length_c   1.000
_cell.angle_alpha   90.00
_cell.angle_beta   90.00
_cell.angle_gamma   90.00
#
_symmetry.space_group_name_H-M   'P 1'
#
loop_
_entity.id
_entity.type
_entity.pdbx_description
1 polymer ?
#
loop_
_entity_poly.entity_id
_entity_poly.type
_entity_poly.pdbx_seq_one_letter_code
_entity_poly.pdbx_strand_id
1 'polypeptide(L)'
;LGRELNVPVTLESRLGEIGFGEWEGMDPAILYRDCPEAIDNFWVDPGAYPPPGGESFIRFQQRVGAALDSILQNYPSEHLLVVAHGGVIRMIIARVLGMPAGNIFRMDVPYAAVSRIAVEQGIPRLRFHCSRL
;
A
#
# COMPACT_ATOMS: atom_id res chain seq x y z
N LEU A 1 0.55 -12.66 16.73
CA LEU A 1 1.67 -11.68 16.62
C LEU A 1 1.72 -10.64 17.73
N GLY A 2 1.03 -9.49 17.68
CA GLY A 2 1.23 -8.42 18.69
C GLY A 2 1.06 -8.88 20.14
N ARG A 3 -0.06 -9.56 20.42
CA ARG A 3 -0.33 -10.22 21.71
C ARG A 3 0.69 -11.30 22.08
N GLU A 4 1.13 -12.07 21.09
CA GLU A 4 2.00 -13.23 21.27
C GLU A 4 3.44 -12.82 21.57
N LEU A 5 3.91 -11.75 20.94
CA LEU A 5 5.24 -11.17 21.15
C LEU A 5 5.25 -10.11 22.27
N ASN A 6 4.11 -9.87 22.91
CA ASN A 6 3.95 -8.84 23.95
C ASN A 6 4.45 -7.45 23.53
N VAL A 7 4.11 -7.04 22.30
CA VAL A 7 4.46 -5.72 21.75
C VAL A 7 3.22 -4.82 21.65
N PRO A 8 3.35 -3.50 21.92
CA PRO A 8 2.26 -2.55 21.73
C PRO A 8 1.75 -2.55 20.28
N VAL A 9 0.44 -2.45 20.10
CA VAL A 9 -0.20 -2.35 18.78
C VAL A 9 -1.01 -1.07 18.73
N THR A 10 -0.74 -0.25 17.72
CA THR A 10 -1.49 0.97 17.42
C THR A 10 -2.20 0.79 16.09
N LEU A 11 -3.50 1.12 16.05
CA LEU A 11 -4.26 1.13 14.81
C LEU A 11 -4.05 2.45 14.08
N GLU A 12 -3.74 2.38 12.78
CA GLU A 12 -3.56 3.53 11.91
C GLU A 12 -4.54 3.45 10.74
N SER A 13 -5.65 4.20 10.84
CA SER A 13 -6.73 4.14 9.85
C SER A 13 -6.31 4.60 8.46
N ARG A 14 -5.27 5.45 8.36
CA ARG A 14 -4.73 5.92 7.08
C ARG A 14 -3.97 4.85 6.30
N LEU A 15 -3.67 3.70 6.92
CA LEU A 15 -3.04 2.53 6.28
C LEU A 15 -4.07 1.43 5.89
N GLY A 16 -5.36 1.79 5.77
CA GLY A 16 -6.38 0.93 5.16
C GLY A 16 -6.16 0.73 3.65
N GLU A 17 -6.70 -0.34 3.06
CA GLU A 17 -6.60 -0.56 1.61
C GLU A 17 -7.27 0.57 0.81
N ILE A 18 -6.86 0.76 -0.44
CA ILE A 18 -7.54 1.69 -1.37
C ILE A 18 -9.03 1.31 -1.47
N GLY A 19 -9.91 2.32 -1.41
CA GLY A 19 -11.35 2.09 -1.58
C GLY A 19 -11.68 1.73 -3.02
N PHE A 20 -12.33 0.57 -3.21
CA PHE A 20 -12.68 0.05 -4.54
C PHE A 20 -14.12 0.40 -4.95
N GLY A 21 -14.88 1.07 -4.07
CA GLY A 21 -16.22 1.58 -4.38
C GLY A 21 -17.17 0.47 -4.78
N GLU A 22 -17.79 0.60 -5.95
CA GLU A 22 -18.76 -0.38 -6.47
C GLU A 22 -18.17 -1.77 -6.69
N TRP A 23 -16.84 -1.90 -6.82
CA TRP A 23 -16.18 -3.20 -6.96
C TRP A 23 -16.03 -3.95 -5.62
N GLU A 24 -16.27 -3.29 -4.48
CA GLU A 24 -16.12 -3.92 -3.17
C GLU A 24 -17.13 -5.06 -2.97
N GLY A 25 -16.63 -6.22 -2.54
CA GLY A 25 -17.44 -7.41 -2.31
C GLY A 25 -17.87 -8.15 -3.58
N MET A 26 -17.51 -7.67 -4.78
CA MET A 26 -17.72 -8.40 -6.02
C MET A 26 -16.69 -9.52 -6.19
N ASP A 27 -17.08 -10.60 -6.87
CA ASP A 27 -16.14 -11.63 -7.31
C ASP A 27 -15.27 -11.05 -8.44
N PRO A 28 -13.94 -11.05 -8.31
CA PRO A 28 -13.04 -10.59 -9.37
C PRO A 28 -13.32 -11.25 -10.72
N ALA A 29 -13.66 -12.55 -10.76
CA ALA A 29 -13.94 -13.25 -12.01
C ALA A 29 -15.21 -12.72 -12.71
N ILE A 30 -16.21 -12.30 -11.94
CA ILE A 30 -17.41 -11.66 -12.47
C ILE A 30 -17.06 -10.28 -13.02
N LEU A 31 -16.30 -9.49 -12.25
CA LEU A 31 -15.90 -8.16 -12.66
C LEU A 31 -15.09 -8.20 -13.97
N TYR A 32 -14.12 -9.12 -14.07
CA TYR A 32 -13.31 -9.33 -15.29
C TYR A 32 -14.13 -9.75 -16.50
N ARG A 33 -15.19 -10.55 -16.29
CA ARG A 33 -16.09 -10.96 -17.36
C ARG A 33 -16.96 -9.79 -17.84
N ASP A 34 -17.49 -9.01 -16.90
CA ASP A 34 -18.52 -8.00 -17.19
C ASP A 34 -17.90 -6.67 -17.65
N CYS A 35 -16.70 -6.32 -17.18
CA CYS A 35 -16.01 -5.06 -17.45
C CYS A 35 -14.48 -5.22 -17.62
N PRO A 36 -13.99 -6.06 -18.56
CA PRO A 36 -12.57 -6.36 -18.70
C PRO A 36 -11.71 -5.12 -18.95
N GLU A 37 -12.14 -4.23 -19.85
CA GLU A 37 -11.40 -3.01 -20.20
C GLU A 37 -11.25 -2.07 -19.00
N ALA A 38 -12.27 -1.95 -18.15
CA ALA A 38 -12.22 -1.08 -16.98
C ALA A 38 -11.17 -1.57 -15.97
N ILE A 39 -11.09 -2.89 -15.77
CA ILE A 39 -10.11 -3.48 -14.87
C ILE A 39 -8.70 -3.39 -15.43
N ASP A 40 -8.51 -3.71 -16.71
CA ASP A 40 -7.20 -3.62 -17.35
C ASP A 40 -6.65 -2.19 -17.31
N ASN A 41 -7.51 -1.20 -17.59
CA ASN A 41 -7.15 0.20 -17.49
C ASN A 41 -6.79 0.61 -16.05
N PHE A 42 -7.53 0.12 -15.04
CA PHE A 42 -7.19 0.37 -13.64
C PHE A 42 -5.83 -0.19 -13.26
N TRP A 43 -5.46 -1.39 -13.72
CA TRP A 43 -4.15 -1.97 -13.40
C TRP A 43 -2.98 -1.26 -14.10
N VAL A 44 -3.24 -0.64 -15.25
CA VAL A 44 -2.25 0.13 -16.01
C VAL A 44 -2.07 1.54 -15.45
N ASP A 45 -3.17 2.25 -15.19
CA ASP A 45 -3.18 3.61 -14.65
C ASP A 45 -4.37 3.81 -13.70
N PRO A 46 -4.23 3.43 -12.42
CA PRO A 46 -5.30 3.56 -11.43
C PRO A 46 -5.61 5.02 -11.08
N GLY A 47 -4.74 5.96 -11.45
CA GLY A 47 -4.96 7.39 -11.27
C GLY A 47 -5.94 7.94 -12.30
N ALA A 48 -5.79 7.53 -13.56
CA ALA A 48 -6.68 7.93 -14.64
C ALA A 48 -8.01 7.14 -14.65
N TYR A 49 -7.98 5.89 -14.19
CA TYR A 49 -9.12 4.97 -14.26
C TYR A 49 -9.50 4.40 -12.89
N PRO A 50 -9.94 5.23 -11.93
CA PRO A 50 -10.36 4.73 -10.63
C PRO A 50 -11.65 3.88 -10.74
N PRO A 51 -11.86 2.91 -9.84
CA PRO A 51 -13.12 2.19 -9.74
C PRO A 51 -14.31 3.15 -9.53
N PRO A 52 -15.49 2.88 -10.11
CA PRO A 52 -16.70 3.69 -9.88
C PRO A 52 -17.02 3.80 -8.39
N GLY A 53 -17.28 5.02 -7.91
CA GLY A 53 -17.53 5.29 -6.50
C GLY A 53 -16.34 5.03 -5.56
N GLY A 54 -15.17 4.68 -6.10
CA GLY A 54 -13.96 4.34 -5.36
C GLY A 54 -13.22 5.55 -4.80
N GLU A 55 -12.19 5.26 -4.00
CA GLU A 55 -11.28 6.28 -3.50
C GLU A 55 -10.44 6.86 -4.64
N SER A 56 -10.33 8.19 -4.71
CA SER A 56 -9.42 8.79 -5.70
C SER A 56 -7.97 8.42 -5.38
N PHE A 57 -7.21 8.09 -6.41
CA PHE A 57 -5.83 7.64 -6.26
C PHE A 57 -4.93 8.69 -5.59
N ILE A 58 -5.19 9.98 -5.85
CA ILE A 58 -4.50 11.10 -5.19
C ILE A 58 -4.79 11.10 -3.68
N ARG A 59 -6.04 10.90 -3.27
CA ARG A 59 -6.41 10.84 -1.85
C ARG A 59 -5.74 9.65 -1.17
N PHE A 60 -5.72 8.50 -1.84
CA PHE A 60 -5.01 7.31 -1.38
C PHE A 60 -3.52 7.58 -1.15
N GLN A 61 -2.83 8.15 -2.14
CA GLN A 61 -1.43 8.54 -2.05
C GLN A 61 -1.19 9.53 -0.89
N GLN A 62 -2.04 10.53 -0.73
CA GLN A 62 -1.90 11.55 0.32
C GLN A 62 -2.05 10.95 1.71
N ARG A 63 -3.08 10.13 1.97
CA ARG A 63 -3.28 9.55 3.31
C ARG A 63 -2.19 8.57 3.70
N VAL A 64 -1.75 7.73 2.76
CA VAL A 64 -0.66 6.77 3.01
C VAL A 64 0.66 7.51 3.23
N GLY A 65 0.95 8.54 2.43
CA GLY A 65 2.12 9.39 2.61
C GLY A 65 2.14 10.09 3.97
N ALA A 66 1.02 10.70 4.37
CA ALA A 66 0.88 11.36 5.66
C ALA A 66 1.04 10.40 6.85
N ALA A 67 0.56 9.15 6.71
CA ALA A 67 0.79 8.11 7.71
C ALA A 67 2.27 7.76 7.84
N LEU A 68 2.94 7.53 6.71
CA LEU A 68 4.38 7.21 6.70
C LEU A 68 5.21 8.35 7.30
N ASP A 69 4.95 9.60 6.91
CA ASP A 69 5.67 10.77 7.43
C ASP A 69 5.47 10.88 8.96
N SER A 70 4.25 10.68 9.45
CA SER A 70 3.95 10.68 10.89
C SER A 70 4.66 9.55 11.64
N ILE A 71 4.72 8.35 11.06
CA ILE A 71 5.42 7.20 11.66
C ILE A 71 6.91 7.50 11.77
N LEU A 72 7.53 8.03 10.70
CA LEU A 72 8.95 8.36 10.69
C LEU A 72 9.31 9.49 11.66
N GLN A 73 8.40 10.45 11.87
CA GLN A 73 8.58 11.54 12.82
C GLN A 73 8.42 11.11 14.28
N ASN A 74 7.42 10.26 14.57
CA ASN A 74 7.09 9.88 15.94
C ASN A 74 7.98 8.78 16.52
N TYR A 75 8.59 7.96 15.66
CA TYR A 75 9.41 6.81 16.06
C TYR A 75 10.81 6.87 15.44
N PRO A 76 11.58 7.96 15.66
CA PRO A 76 12.90 8.09 15.08
C PRO A 76 13.84 7.01 15.62
N SER A 77 14.60 6.37 14.73
CA SER A 77 15.58 5.32 15.08
C SER A 77 14.99 4.03 15.70
N GLU A 78 13.68 3.81 15.61
CA GLU A 78 13.04 2.58 16.07
C GLU A 78 12.90 1.53 14.95
N HIS A 79 12.70 0.27 15.35
CA HIS A 79 12.41 -0.83 14.45
C HIS A 79 10.93 -1.22 14.55
N LEU A 80 10.14 -0.79 13.57
CA LEU A 80 8.69 -0.97 13.55
C LEU A 80 8.27 -2.07 12.59
N LEU A 81 7.22 -2.81 12.98
CA LEU A 81 6.46 -3.66 12.06
C LEU A 81 5.18 -2.95 11.65
N VAL A 82 5.06 -2.66 10.35
CA VAL A 82 3.83 -2.15 9.75
C VAL A 82 3.11 -3.29 9.05
N VAL A 83 1.89 -3.59 9.49
CA VAL A 83 1.01 -4.58 8.85
C VAL A 83 -0.04 -3.81 8.05
N ALA A 84 -0.08 -4.06 6.75
CA ALA A 84 -0.91 -3.30 5.82
C ALA A 84 -1.32 -4.17 4.62
N HIS A 85 -2.23 -3.63 3.80
CA HIS A 85 -2.73 -4.29 2.59
C HIS A 85 -1.79 -4.07 1.39
N GLY A 86 -2.04 -4.81 0.31
CA GLY A 86 -1.16 -4.84 -0.85
C GLY A 86 -1.02 -3.49 -1.55
N GLY A 87 -2.11 -2.72 -1.71
CA GLY A 87 -2.04 -1.39 -2.31
C GLY A 87 -1.22 -0.41 -1.46
N VAL A 88 -1.36 -0.47 -0.14
CA VAL A 88 -0.65 0.38 0.81
C VAL A 88 0.86 0.08 0.80
N ILE A 89 1.24 -1.21 0.84
CA ILE A 89 2.64 -1.62 0.76
C ILE A 89 3.28 -1.10 -0.54
N ARG A 90 2.59 -1.28 -1.68
CA ARG A 90 3.09 -0.77 -2.97
C ARG A 90 3.23 0.75 -2.96
N MET A 91 2.27 1.48 -2.41
CA MET A 91 2.32 2.94 -2.33
C MET A 91 3.49 3.43 -1.46
N ILE A 92 3.73 2.78 -0.32
CA ILE A 92 4.88 3.08 0.55
C ILE A 92 6.19 2.86 -0.22
N ILE A 93 6.35 1.70 -0.87
CA ILE A 93 7.57 1.37 -1.64
C ILE A 93 7.75 2.36 -2.80
N ALA A 94 6.68 2.66 -3.54
CA ALA A 94 6.71 3.62 -4.64
C ALA A 94 7.21 4.99 -4.17
N ARG A 95 6.68 5.49 -3.04
CA ARG A 95 7.12 6.75 -2.43
C ARG A 95 8.60 6.71 -2.03
N VAL A 96 9.05 5.63 -1.41
CA VAL A 96 10.46 5.46 -0.99
C VAL A 96 11.41 5.47 -2.19
N LEU A 97 11.02 4.87 -3.31
CA LEU A 97 11.85 4.78 -4.52
C LEU A 97 11.67 5.98 -5.47
N GLY A 98 10.81 6.94 -5.15
CA GLY A 98 10.45 8.03 -6.06
C GLY A 98 9.76 7.54 -7.34
N MET A 99 9.13 6.36 -7.30
CA MET A 99 8.42 5.79 -8.43
C MET A 99 7.11 6.57 -8.67
N PRO A 100 6.73 6.84 -9.94
CA PRO A 100 5.42 7.40 -10.25
C PRO A 100 4.30 6.56 -9.63
N ALA A 101 3.38 7.21 -8.92
CA ALA A 101 2.37 6.51 -8.14
C ALA A 101 1.46 5.60 -9.00
N GLY A 102 1.18 5.98 -10.26
CA GLY A 102 0.41 5.12 -11.19
C GLY A 102 1.05 3.75 -11.47
N ASN A 103 2.35 3.59 -11.20
CA ASN A 103 3.06 2.33 -11.45
C ASN A 103 3.03 1.36 -10.26
N ILE A 104 2.28 1.64 -9.19
CA ILE A 104 2.31 0.81 -7.96
C ILE A 104 1.97 -0.66 -8.22
N PHE A 105 1.08 -0.96 -9.17
CA PHE A 105 0.65 -2.31 -9.48
C PHE A 105 1.64 -3.14 -10.31
N ARG A 106 2.79 -2.55 -10.69
CA ARG A 106 3.90 -3.27 -11.32
C ARG A 106 4.78 -4.05 -10.33
N MET A 107 4.44 -4.01 -9.04
CA MET A 107 5.16 -4.72 -7.98
C MET A 107 4.26 -5.79 -7.39
N ASP A 108 4.79 -7.00 -7.25
CA ASP A 108 4.11 -8.08 -6.54
C ASP A 108 4.18 -7.85 -5.03
N VAL A 109 3.07 -8.11 -4.33
CA VAL A 109 3.03 -8.18 -2.87
C VAL A 109 2.25 -9.43 -2.49
N PRO A 110 2.90 -10.61 -2.46
CA PRO A 110 2.26 -11.85 -2.05
C PRO A 110 1.80 -11.78 -0.60
N TYR A 111 0.84 -12.64 -0.24
CA TYR A 111 0.40 -12.75 1.15
C TYR A 111 1.55 -13.14 2.08
N ALA A 112 1.58 -12.52 3.25
CA ALA A 112 2.59 -12.72 4.29
C ALA A 112 4.05 -12.48 3.84
N ALA A 113 4.27 -11.85 2.68
CA ALA A 113 5.59 -11.42 2.26
C ALA A 113 6.06 -10.21 3.07
N VAL A 114 7.37 -10.11 3.28
CA VAL A 114 7.99 -9.03 4.05
C VAL A 114 8.87 -8.18 3.15
N SER A 115 8.76 -6.87 3.34
CA SER A 115 9.66 -5.87 2.77
C SER A 115 10.27 -5.05 3.90
N ARG A 116 11.51 -4.59 3.73
CA ARG A 116 12.18 -3.78 4.75
C ARG A 116 12.63 -2.46 4.14
N ILE A 117 12.28 -1.38 4.83
CA ILE A 117 12.77 -0.04 4.55
C ILE A 117 13.63 0.40 5.73
N ALA A 118 14.76 1.04 5.44
CA ALA A 118 15.61 1.68 6.43
C ALA A 118 15.73 3.17 6.10
N VAL A 119 15.69 4.03 7.11
CA VAL A 119 15.91 5.48 6.93
C VAL A 119 17.22 5.85 7.61
N GLU A 120 18.20 6.28 6.83
CA GLU A 120 19.54 6.62 7.31
C GLU A 120 19.86 8.04 6.87
N GLN A 121 20.21 8.91 7.83
CA GLN A 121 20.45 10.34 7.56
C GLN A 121 19.27 11.02 6.84
N GLY A 122 18.03 10.60 7.17
CA GLY A 122 16.81 11.09 6.53
C GLY A 122 16.53 10.52 5.14
N ILE A 123 17.38 9.64 4.61
CA ILE A 123 17.22 9.04 3.28
C ILE A 123 16.58 7.66 3.43
N PRO A 124 15.35 7.45 2.92
CA PRO A 124 14.71 6.14 2.94
C PRO A 124 15.34 5.21 1.88
N ARG A 125 15.51 3.95 2.23
CA ARG A 125 16.09 2.90 1.37
C ARG A 125 15.28 1.62 1.49
N LEU A 126 14.81 1.08 0.36
CA LEU A 126 14.28 -0.28 0.30
C LEU A 126 15.44 -1.28 0.42
N ARG A 127 15.51 -2.00 1.52
CA ARG A 127 16.57 -3.00 1.80
C ARG A 127 16.30 -4.32 1.09
N PHE A 128 15.05 -4.77 1.12
CA PHE A 128 14.57 -5.91 0.36
C PHE A 128 13.06 -5.82 0.20
N HIS A 129 12.55 -6.53 -0.79
CA HIS A 129 11.13 -6.63 -1.10
C HIS A 129 10.77 -8.08 -1.37
N CYS A 130 9.60 -8.51 -0.89
CA CYS A 130 9.07 -9.85 -1.08
C CYS A 130 9.97 -11.00 -0.59
N SER A 131 10.65 -10.79 0.55
CA SER A 131 11.25 -11.92 1.28
C SER A 131 10.17 -12.75 1.93
N ARG A 132 10.36 -14.07 1.95
CA ARG A 132 9.62 -14.95 2.86
C ARG A 132 10.27 -14.87 4.24
N LEU A 133 9.44 -14.97 5.29
CA LEU A 133 9.91 -15.19 6.65
C LEU A 133 10.42 -16.63 6.81
#